data_AF-A0A1H8VTT1-F1
#
_entry.id   AF-A0A1H8VTT1-F1
#
_cell.length_a   1.000
_cell.length_b   1.000
_cell.length_c   1.000
_cell.angle_alpha   90.00
_cell.angle_beta   90.00
_cell.angle_gamma   90.00
#
_symmetry.space_group_name_H-M   'P 1'
#
loop_
_entity.id
_entity.type
_entity.pdbx_description
1 polymer ?
#
loop_
_entity_poly.entity_id
_entity_poly.type
_entity_poly.pdbx_seq_one_letter_code
_entity_poly.pdbx_strand_id
1 'polypeptide(L)'
;MIEKTLKTTTGKLPIKIPTQLSDVTLGQMMVMQAKPNLNDIEAISILSGIPVSELQQVKDANDFLVFADSVLALAYQIKYLYNSDVIPKQISFLLPGENRPKTVKVLDNLSVEPAGAFMAAREIIADEVNNHIKKFGEEDWKENFNPSLNACCQVLAHYFYCRATGKPYNEYQAEEFINHIKNMRVTEALPISKHFFYCYPSLSKPKISFWRRLQQFWKNGLAYNRSKNLNISTP
;
A
#
# COMPACT_ATOMS: atom_id res chain seq x y z
N MET A 1 1.93 -2.85 20.69
CA MET A 1 3.36 -3.02 20.33
C MET A 1 4.15 -3.68 21.45
N ILE A 2 5.08 -4.58 21.12
CA ILE A 2 6.13 -5.08 22.03
C ILE A 2 7.43 -4.34 21.72
N GLU A 3 8.13 -3.89 22.76
CA GLU A 3 9.44 -3.25 22.66
C GLU A 3 10.47 -4.06 23.46
N LYS A 4 11.60 -4.39 22.84
CA LYS A 4 12.74 -5.03 23.52
C LYS A 4 14.04 -4.47 22.95
N THR A 5 14.98 -4.16 23.84
CA THR A 5 16.33 -3.75 23.44
C THR A 5 17.23 -4.98 23.38
N LEU A 6 17.69 -5.34 22.18
CA LEU A 6 18.61 -6.47 21.96
C LEU A 6 20.07 -6.01 22.00
N LYS A 7 20.98 -6.89 22.42
CA LYS A 7 22.42 -6.62 22.40
C LYS A 7 23.00 -7.00 21.03
N THR A 8 23.64 -6.05 20.36
CA THR A 8 24.35 -6.29 19.10
C THR A 8 25.86 -6.42 19.33
N THR A 9 26.60 -6.84 18.31
CA THR A 9 28.06 -6.84 18.29
C THR A 9 28.65 -5.44 18.51
N THR A 10 27.92 -4.40 18.08
CA THR A 10 28.34 -2.99 18.08
C THR A 10 27.68 -2.14 19.18
N GLY A 11 26.63 -2.63 19.86
CA GLY A 11 25.90 -1.85 20.86
C GLY A 11 24.57 -2.46 21.31
N LYS A 12 23.52 -1.63 21.36
CA LYS A 12 22.16 -1.99 21.76
C LYS A 12 21.19 -1.53 20.67
N LEU A 13 20.25 -2.40 20.29
CA LEU A 13 19.26 -2.15 19.24
C LEU A 13 17.85 -2.22 19.83
N PRO A 14 17.11 -1.10 19.93
CA PRO A 14 15.71 -1.12 20.33
C PRO A 14 14.84 -1.64 19.18
N ILE A 15 14.17 -2.76 19.38
CA ILE A 15 13.25 -3.35 18.41
C ILE A 15 11.82 -3.16 18.92
N LYS A 16 10.97 -2.60 18.06
CA LYS A 16 9.54 -2.44 18.29
C LYS A 16 8.78 -3.25 17.26
N ILE A 17 7.92 -4.17 17.70
CA ILE A 17 7.08 -4.97 16.80
C ILE A 17 5.61 -4.69 17.10
N PRO A 18 4.78 -4.42 16.08
CA PRO A 18 3.33 -4.40 16.19
C PRO A 18 2.79 -5.66 16.86
N THR A 19 1.72 -5.52 17.66
CA THR A 19 1.01 -6.68 18.25
C THR A 19 -0.38 -6.85 17.66
N GLN A 20 -0.87 -5.81 17.00
CA GLN A 20 -2.21 -5.72 16.42
C GLN A 20 -2.09 -5.15 15.02
N LEU A 21 -3.01 -5.52 14.13
CA LEU A 21 -3.06 -4.99 12.76
C LEU A 21 -3.20 -3.46 12.71
N SER A 22 -3.79 -2.84 13.73
CA SER A 22 -3.92 -1.38 13.83
C SER A 22 -2.58 -0.65 13.91
N ASP A 23 -1.53 -1.35 14.33
CA ASP A 23 -0.17 -0.82 14.42
C ASP A 23 0.64 -1.08 13.13
N VAL A 24 0.09 -1.83 12.17
CA VAL A 24 0.76 -2.20 10.91
C VAL A 24 0.31 -1.28 9.78
N THR A 25 1.28 -0.75 9.03
CA THR A 25 0.98 0.10 7.87
C THR A 25 0.68 -0.71 6.62
N LEU A 26 -0.06 -0.11 5.68
CA LEU A 26 -0.33 -0.71 4.38
C LEU A 26 0.96 -1.03 3.63
N GLY A 27 1.96 -0.16 3.71
CA GLY A 27 3.27 -0.35 3.08
C GLY A 27 4.00 -1.58 3.62
N GLN A 28 4.01 -1.79 4.93
CA GLN A 28 4.59 -2.99 5.55
C GLN A 28 3.89 -4.26 5.04
N MET A 29 2.55 -4.24 4.98
CA MET A 29 1.75 -5.35 4.45
C MET A 29 2.02 -5.62 2.97
N MET A 30 2.19 -4.57 2.15
CA MET A 30 2.54 -4.71 0.73
C MET A 30 3.91 -5.39 0.55
N VAL A 31 4.90 -5.03 1.35
CA VAL A 31 6.23 -5.66 1.29
C VAL A 31 6.16 -7.13 1.70
N MET A 32 5.36 -7.47 2.71
CA MET A 32 5.13 -8.87 3.09
C MET A 32 4.39 -9.65 1.99
N GLN A 33 3.36 -9.06 1.36
CA GLN A 33 2.63 -9.71 0.25
C GLN A 33 3.52 -9.95 -0.98
N ALA A 34 4.51 -9.08 -1.23
CA ALA A 34 5.43 -9.22 -2.36
C ALA A 34 6.48 -10.34 -2.16
N LYS A 35 6.65 -10.85 -0.94
CA LYS A 35 7.66 -11.88 -0.59
C LYS A 35 6.96 -13.18 -0.15
N PRO A 36 6.72 -14.14 -1.06
CA PRO A 36 6.02 -15.38 -0.72
C PRO A 36 6.82 -16.32 0.21
N ASN A 37 8.15 -16.24 0.17
CA ASN A 37 9.06 -17.04 1.01
C ASN A 37 9.77 -16.14 2.02
N LEU A 38 8.99 -15.59 2.94
CA LEU A 38 9.46 -14.62 3.92
C LEU A 38 10.09 -15.34 5.13
N ASN A 39 11.36 -15.06 5.42
CA ASN A 39 12.03 -15.60 6.60
C ASN A 39 11.68 -14.78 7.86
N ASP A 40 11.78 -15.37 9.05
CA ASP A 40 11.43 -14.71 10.32
C ASP A 40 12.18 -13.39 10.55
N ILE A 41 13.47 -13.34 10.21
CA ILE A 41 14.30 -12.12 10.34
C ILE A 41 13.81 -11.03 9.36
N GLU A 42 13.37 -11.42 8.17
CA GLU A 42 12.80 -10.47 7.21
C GLU A 42 11.42 -9.96 7.68
N ALA A 43 10.60 -10.83 8.28
CA ALA A 43 9.34 -10.45 8.91
C ALA A 43 9.57 -9.39 9.99
N ILE A 44 10.52 -9.66 10.89
CA ILE A 44 10.91 -8.74 11.96
C ILE A 44 11.44 -7.44 11.37
N SER A 45 12.26 -7.49 10.32
CA SER A 45 12.76 -6.30 9.62
C SER A 45 11.63 -5.42 9.09
N ILE A 46 10.65 -6.01 8.41
CA ILE A 46 9.53 -5.27 7.83
C ILE A 46 8.64 -4.69 8.93
N LEU A 47 8.28 -5.49 9.93
CA LEU A 47 7.39 -5.09 11.03
C LEU A 47 8.00 -4.05 11.95
N SER A 48 9.31 -4.13 12.21
CA SER A 48 10.04 -3.16 13.05
C SER A 48 10.55 -1.94 12.30
N GLY A 49 10.63 -2.00 10.97
CA GLY A 49 11.25 -0.97 10.14
C GLY A 49 12.79 -0.94 10.23
N ILE A 50 13.41 -1.95 10.85
CA ILE A 50 14.87 -2.04 11.02
C ILE A 50 15.48 -2.86 9.89
N PRO A 51 16.57 -2.43 9.24
CA PRO A 51 17.24 -3.21 8.20
C PRO A 51 17.69 -4.59 8.67
N VAL A 52 17.58 -5.61 7.79
CA VAL A 52 18.04 -6.98 8.06
C VAL A 52 19.51 -7.01 8.49
N SER A 53 20.36 -6.17 7.89
CA SER A 53 21.79 -6.07 8.22
C SER A 53 22.06 -5.66 9.67
N GLU A 54 21.15 -4.92 10.29
CA GLU A 54 21.27 -4.53 11.71
C GLU A 54 20.75 -5.64 12.62
N LEU A 55 19.67 -6.33 12.21
CA LEU A 55 19.15 -7.49 12.94
C LEU A 55 20.14 -8.66 12.97
N GLN A 56 20.91 -8.86 11.90
CA GLN A 56 21.97 -9.87 11.83
C GLN A 56 23.15 -9.59 12.77
N GLN A 57 23.27 -8.38 13.33
CA GLN A 57 24.31 -8.05 14.30
C GLN A 57 23.93 -8.42 15.74
N VAL A 58 22.72 -8.93 15.98
CA VAL A 58 22.28 -9.38 17.31
C VAL A 58 23.09 -10.60 17.75
N LYS A 59 23.61 -10.55 18.99
CA LYS A 59 24.55 -11.57 19.50
C LYS A 59 23.90 -12.94 19.75
N ASP A 60 22.64 -12.96 20.18
CA ASP A 60 21.91 -14.18 20.50
C ASP A 60 20.63 -14.24 19.68
N ALA A 61 20.45 -15.30 18.88
CA ALA A 61 19.23 -15.49 18.10
C ALA A 61 18.01 -15.80 18.98
N ASN A 62 18.20 -16.36 20.17
CA ASN A 62 17.11 -16.67 21.10
C ASN A 62 16.42 -15.41 21.63
N ASP A 63 17.09 -14.26 21.56
CA ASP A 63 16.51 -12.99 21.98
C ASP A 63 15.29 -12.58 21.15
N PHE A 64 15.16 -13.10 19.92
CA PHE A 64 14.03 -12.90 19.04
C PHE A 64 12.80 -13.75 19.39
N LEU A 65 12.96 -14.82 20.18
CA LEU A 65 11.84 -15.70 20.57
C LEU A 65 10.75 -14.93 21.33
N VAL A 66 11.11 -13.84 22.01
CA VAL A 66 10.15 -12.97 22.71
C VAL A 66 9.10 -12.37 21.76
N PHE A 67 9.41 -12.28 20.46
CA PHE A 67 8.48 -11.76 19.46
C PHE A 67 7.64 -12.85 18.77
N ALA A 68 7.97 -14.14 18.95
CA ALA A 68 7.36 -15.24 18.21
C ALA A 68 5.83 -15.26 18.37
N ASP A 69 5.33 -15.17 19.60
CA ASP A 69 3.89 -15.18 19.88
C ASP A 69 3.15 -14.01 19.23
N SER A 70 3.78 -12.83 19.19
CA SER A 70 3.18 -11.64 18.57
C SER A 70 3.18 -11.73 17.05
N VAL A 71 4.25 -12.26 16.46
CA VAL A 71 4.31 -12.51 15.00
C VAL A 71 3.28 -13.56 14.61
N LEU A 72 3.14 -14.64 15.38
CA LEU A 72 2.12 -15.67 15.15
C LEU A 72 0.70 -15.12 15.28
N ALA A 73 0.42 -14.34 16.33
CA ALA A 73 -0.87 -13.68 16.52
C ALA A 73 -1.19 -12.69 15.39
N LEU A 74 -0.20 -11.92 14.92
CA LEU A 74 -0.35 -11.06 13.75
C LEU A 74 -0.62 -11.86 12.48
N ALA A 75 0.08 -12.97 12.24
CA ALA A 75 -0.15 -13.82 11.09
C ALA A 75 -1.61 -14.34 11.05
N TYR A 76 -2.15 -14.73 12.20
CA TYR A 76 -3.56 -15.10 12.31
C TYR A 76 -4.49 -13.94 11.98
N GLN A 77 -4.22 -12.73 12.49
CA GLN A 77 -5.01 -11.55 12.15
C GLN A 77 -4.92 -11.20 10.65
N ILE A 78 -3.73 -11.29 10.05
CA ILE A 78 -3.48 -11.06 8.62
C ILE A 78 -4.29 -12.02 7.76
N LYS A 79 -4.41 -13.29 8.15
CA LYS A 79 -5.23 -14.29 7.45
C LYS A 79 -6.69 -13.84 7.29
N TYR A 80 -7.23 -13.15 8.29
CA TYR A 80 -8.61 -12.66 8.31
C TYR A 80 -8.72 -11.16 8.00
N LEU A 81 -7.66 -10.56 7.47
CA LEU A 81 -7.58 -9.12 7.22
C LEU A 81 -8.74 -8.60 6.34
N TYR A 82 -9.15 -9.37 5.32
CA TYR A 82 -10.22 -9.01 4.40
C TYR A 82 -11.64 -9.20 4.97
N ASN A 83 -11.77 -9.76 6.18
CA ASN A 83 -13.07 -9.97 6.82
C ASN A 83 -13.60 -8.72 7.56
N SER A 84 -12.79 -7.64 7.63
CA SER A 84 -13.24 -6.38 8.22
C SER A 84 -14.05 -5.56 7.22
N ASP A 85 -15.32 -5.28 7.56
CA ASP A 85 -16.22 -4.47 6.74
C ASP A 85 -16.48 -3.08 7.35
N VAL A 86 -15.85 -2.74 8.48
CA VAL A 86 -16.08 -1.46 9.16
C VAL A 86 -15.29 -0.35 8.47
N ILE A 87 -15.97 0.47 7.69
CA ILE A 87 -15.41 1.64 7.01
C ILE A 87 -15.27 2.80 8.01
N PRO A 88 -14.06 3.35 8.23
CA PRO A 88 -13.91 4.51 9.10
C PRO A 88 -14.51 5.76 8.45
N LYS A 89 -15.17 6.61 9.24
CA LYS A 89 -15.82 7.85 8.75
C LYS A 89 -14.83 8.97 8.40
N GLN A 90 -13.64 8.92 9.00
CA GLN A 90 -12.61 9.94 8.82
C GLN A 90 -11.22 9.36 9.01
N ILE A 91 -10.24 9.93 8.31
CA ILE A 91 -8.82 9.55 8.37
C ILE A 91 -7.99 10.80 8.55
N SER A 92 -6.86 10.69 9.25
CA SER A 92 -5.94 11.79 9.44
C SER A 92 -4.66 11.57 8.66
N PHE A 93 -4.25 12.57 7.87
CA PHE A 93 -3.00 12.59 7.12
C PHE A 93 -2.03 13.60 7.73
N LEU A 94 -0.77 13.23 7.90
CA LEU A 94 0.31 14.17 8.22
C LEU A 94 1.12 14.41 6.94
N LEU A 95 0.92 15.56 6.31
CA LEU A 95 1.59 15.92 5.07
C LEU A 95 2.99 16.51 5.32
N PRO A 96 3.93 16.39 4.37
CA PRO A 96 5.26 16.99 4.49
C PRO A 96 5.17 18.50 4.68
N GLY A 97 5.84 19.02 5.72
CA GLY A 97 5.83 20.44 6.04
C GLY A 97 4.64 20.90 6.90
N GLU A 98 3.73 20.00 7.28
CA GLU A 98 2.65 20.30 8.22
C GLU A 98 2.96 19.71 9.61
N ASN A 99 2.76 20.53 10.66
CA ASN A 99 2.96 20.12 12.06
C ASN A 99 1.69 19.55 12.71
N ARG A 100 0.55 19.59 12.01
CA ARG A 100 -0.74 19.10 12.52
C ARG A 100 -1.35 18.12 11.53
N PRO A 101 -1.91 17.00 11.99
CA PRO A 101 -2.59 16.07 11.12
C PRO A 101 -3.88 16.70 10.58
N LYS A 102 -4.09 16.56 9.27
CA LYS A 102 -5.30 17.00 8.59
C LYS A 102 -6.30 15.86 8.52
N THR A 103 -7.47 16.04 9.15
CA THR A 103 -8.55 15.06 9.12
C THR A 103 -9.42 15.23 7.88
N VAL A 104 -9.57 14.15 7.12
CA VAL A 104 -10.35 14.06 5.89
C VAL A 104 -11.52 13.12 6.12
N LYS A 105 -12.72 13.53 5.70
CA LYS A 105 -13.91 12.66 5.71
C LYS A 105 -13.81 11.61 4.61
N VAL A 106 -14.14 10.38 4.97
CA VAL A 106 -14.37 9.29 4.02
C VAL A 106 -15.81 9.42 3.54
N LEU A 107 -15.97 9.60 2.23
CA LEU A 107 -17.28 9.54 1.58
C LEU A 107 -17.44 8.17 0.93
N ASP A 108 -18.61 7.58 1.14
CA ASP A 108 -18.95 6.25 0.61
C ASP A 108 -19.11 6.23 -0.91
N ASN A 109 -19.17 7.41 -1.54
CA ASN A 109 -19.36 7.58 -2.98
C ASN A 109 -18.10 8.15 -3.67
N LEU A 110 -17.45 7.30 -4.47
CA LEU A 110 -16.29 7.62 -5.30
C LEU A 110 -16.62 8.61 -6.44
N SER A 111 -17.88 8.69 -6.87
CA SER A 111 -18.33 9.58 -7.95
C SER A 111 -18.45 11.06 -7.53
N VAL A 112 -18.22 11.36 -6.25
CA VAL A 112 -18.18 12.74 -5.73
C VAL A 112 -16.80 13.39 -5.96
N GLU A 113 -15.81 12.60 -6.32
CA GLU A 113 -14.46 13.09 -6.61
C GLU A 113 -14.35 13.81 -7.97
N PRO A 114 -13.31 14.64 -8.19
CA PRO A 114 -13.01 15.18 -9.50
C PRO A 114 -13.00 14.08 -10.57
N ALA A 115 -13.54 14.37 -11.75
CA ALA A 115 -13.71 13.38 -12.82
C ALA A 115 -12.42 12.61 -13.14
N GLY A 116 -11.25 13.27 -13.05
CA GLY A 116 -9.95 12.62 -13.22
C GLY A 116 -9.63 11.55 -12.16
N ALA A 117 -9.87 11.83 -10.88
CA ALA A 117 -9.66 10.87 -9.80
C ALA A 117 -10.60 9.66 -9.94
N PHE A 118 -11.87 9.91 -10.28
CA PHE A 118 -12.84 8.85 -10.54
C PHE A 118 -12.43 7.97 -11.73
N MET A 119 -11.97 8.56 -12.84
CA MET A 119 -11.51 7.80 -14.01
C MET A 119 -10.27 6.95 -13.69
N ALA A 120 -9.29 7.49 -12.96
CA ALA A 120 -8.08 6.76 -12.58
C ALA A 120 -8.40 5.58 -11.65
N ALA A 121 -9.17 5.83 -10.58
CA ALA A 121 -9.59 4.78 -9.65
C ALA A 121 -10.45 3.71 -10.34
N ARG A 122 -11.32 4.12 -11.25
CA ARG A 122 -12.12 3.22 -12.11
C ARG A 122 -11.23 2.26 -12.90
N GLU A 123 -10.17 2.77 -13.53
CA GLU A 123 -9.33 1.94 -14.39
C GLU A 123 -8.55 0.90 -13.56
N ILE A 124 -8.01 1.30 -12.41
CA ILE A 124 -7.35 0.39 -11.48
C ILE A 124 -8.31 -0.72 -11.01
N ILE A 125 -9.54 -0.35 -10.63
CA ILE A 125 -10.57 -1.32 -10.21
C ILE A 125 -10.89 -2.29 -11.35
N ALA A 126 -11.10 -1.78 -12.56
CA ALA A 126 -11.43 -2.59 -13.72
C ALA A 126 -10.31 -3.57 -14.07
N ASP A 127 -9.05 -3.12 -14.07
CA ASP A 127 -7.90 -3.96 -14.38
C ASP A 127 -7.72 -5.08 -13.35
N GLU A 128 -7.84 -4.77 -12.06
CA GLU A 128 -7.70 -5.76 -11.00
C GLU A 128 -8.80 -6.84 -11.06
N VAL A 129 -10.05 -6.42 -11.23
CA VAL A 129 -11.20 -7.33 -11.36
C VAL A 129 -11.07 -8.18 -12.62
N ASN A 130 -10.72 -7.59 -13.76
CA ASN A 130 -10.54 -8.33 -15.01
C ASN A 130 -9.38 -9.33 -14.93
N ASN A 131 -8.31 -8.99 -14.22
CA ASN A 131 -7.20 -9.92 -13.98
C ASN A 131 -7.60 -11.08 -13.08
N HIS A 132 -8.46 -10.85 -12.09
CA HIS A 132 -9.01 -11.92 -11.26
C HIS A 132 -9.94 -12.83 -12.06
N ILE A 133 -10.90 -12.27 -12.80
CA ILE A 133 -11.83 -13.03 -13.66
C ILE A 133 -11.08 -13.91 -14.66
N LYS A 134 -10.02 -13.38 -15.30
CA LYS A 134 -9.17 -14.16 -16.22
C LYS A 134 -8.49 -15.36 -15.57
N LYS A 135 -8.19 -15.30 -14.27
CA LYS A 135 -7.47 -16.35 -13.55
C LYS A 135 -8.40 -17.38 -12.92
N PHE A 136 -9.54 -16.95 -12.40
CA PHE A 136 -10.42 -17.77 -11.57
C PHE A 136 -11.79 -18.05 -12.19
N GLY A 137 -12.11 -17.45 -13.33
CA GLY A 137 -13.41 -17.56 -14.00
C GLY A 137 -14.33 -16.38 -13.68
N GLU A 138 -15.40 -16.25 -14.47
CA GLU A 138 -16.41 -15.18 -14.33
C GLU A 138 -17.49 -15.53 -13.30
N GLU A 139 -17.73 -16.82 -13.06
CA GLU A 139 -18.73 -17.30 -12.10
C GLU A 139 -18.33 -16.92 -10.67
N ASP A 140 -19.24 -16.22 -9.99
CA ASP A 140 -19.14 -15.81 -8.58
C ASP A 140 -17.79 -15.19 -8.18
N TRP A 141 -17.14 -14.50 -9.13
CA TRP A 141 -15.80 -13.93 -8.93
C TRP A 141 -15.72 -13.04 -7.69
N LYS A 142 -16.82 -12.36 -7.33
CA LYS A 142 -16.92 -11.50 -6.14
C LYS A 142 -16.75 -12.22 -4.82
N GLU A 143 -17.14 -13.50 -4.73
CA GLU A 143 -17.08 -14.27 -3.49
C GLU A 143 -15.64 -14.59 -3.07
N ASN A 144 -14.77 -14.78 -4.06
CA ASN A 144 -13.36 -15.10 -3.85
C ASN A 144 -12.42 -13.93 -4.17
N PHE A 145 -12.97 -12.75 -4.46
CA PHE A 145 -12.19 -11.57 -4.85
C PHE A 145 -11.61 -10.86 -3.63
N ASN A 146 -10.30 -10.94 -3.49
CA ASN A 146 -9.53 -10.05 -2.62
C ASN A 146 -8.64 -9.15 -3.49
N PRO A 147 -8.87 -7.82 -3.53
CA PRO A 147 -8.03 -6.92 -4.31
C PRO A 147 -6.60 -6.92 -3.77
N SER A 148 -5.59 -6.81 -4.63
CA SER A 148 -4.21 -6.68 -4.16
C SER A 148 -4.03 -5.42 -3.30
N LEU A 149 -3.12 -5.49 -2.32
CA LEU A 149 -2.83 -4.33 -1.46
C LEU A 149 -2.25 -3.17 -2.28
N ASN A 150 -1.58 -3.47 -3.39
CA ASN A 150 -1.10 -2.46 -4.33
C ASN A 150 -2.26 -1.73 -5.03
N ALA A 151 -3.24 -2.45 -5.58
CA ALA A 151 -4.41 -1.83 -6.19
C ALA A 151 -5.21 -1.02 -5.15
N CYS A 152 -5.34 -1.53 -3.93
CA CYS A 152 -5.92 -0.79 -2.80
C CYS A 152 -5.19 0.53 -2.55
N CYS A 153 -3.85 0.50 -2.48
CA CYS A 153 -3.03 1.68 -2.25
C CYS A 153 -3.21 2.74 -3.37
N GLN A 154 -3.22 2.30 -4.62
CA GLN A 154 -3.39 3.19 -5.78
C GLN A 154 -4.77 3.87 -5.79
N VAL A 155 -5.85 3.10 -5.62
CA VAL A 155 -7.22 3.64 -5.58
C VAL A 155 -7.35 4.71 -4.49
N LEU A 156 -6.84 4.42 -3.29
CA LEU A 156 -6.88 5.36 -2.17
C LEU A 156 -6.04 6.61 -2.43
N ALA A 157 -4.93 6.50 -3.15
CA ALA A 157 -4.10 7.65 -3.49
C ALA A 157 -4.84 8.64 -4.39
N HIS A 158 -5.46 8.16 -5.47
CA HIS A 158 -6.30 9.00 -6.34
C HIS A 158 -7.51 9.56 -5.60
N TYR A 159 -8.12 8.78 -4.72
CA TYR A 159 -9.27 9.20 -3.92
C TYR A 159 -8.94 10.30 -2.90
N PHE A 160 -7.88 10.12 -2.11
CA PHE A 160 -7.58 11.07 -1.02
C PHE A 160 -6.76 12.27 -1.46
N TYR A 161 -6.08 12.24 -2.60
CA TYR A 161 -5.14 13.29 -3.02
C TYR A 161 -5.73 14.71 -2.91
N CYS A 162 -6.86 14.97 -3.57
CA CYS A 162 -7.45 16.31 -3.61
C CYS A 162 -7.91 16.77 -2.23
N ARG A 163 -8.49 15.87 -1.43
CA ARG A 163 -9.02 16.21 -0.10
C ARG A 163 -7.94 16.40 0.94
N ALA A 164 -6.93 15.53 0.92
CA ALA A 164 -5.79 15.62 1.80
C ALA A 164 -4.98 16.89 1.47
N THR A 165 -4.64 17.12 0.21
CA THR A 165 -3.77 18.27 -0.15
C THR A 165 -4.52 19.59 -0.32
N GLY A 166 -5.83 19.57 -0.60
CA GLY A 166 -6.59 20.75 -1.00
C GLY A 166 -6.24 21.26 -2.41
N LYS A 167 -5.40 20.54 -3.16
CA LYS A 167 -4.96 20.92 -4.51
C LYS A 167 -5.93 20.39 -5.57
N PRO A 168 -5.99 21.02 -6.76
CA PRO A 168 -6.71 20.46 -7.90
C PRO A 168 -6.12 19.11 -8.28
N TYR A 169 -6.96 18.22 -8.84
CA TYR A 169 -6.53 16.89 -9.23
C TYR A 169 -5.39 16.96 -10.25
N ASN A 170 -4.32 16.25 -9.95
CA ASN A 170 -3.19 16.03 -10.83
C ASN A 170 -2.78 14.57 -10.70
N GLU A 171 -2.81 13.83 -11.81
CA GLU A 171 -2.57 12.39 -11.82
C GLU A 171 -1.17 12.02 -11.31
N TYR A 172 -0.13 12.75 -11.74
CA TYR A 172 1.25 12.51 -11.31
C TYR A 172 1.43 12.75 -9.80
N GLN A 173 0.83 13.81 -9.27
CA GLN A 173 0.91 14.12 -7.84
C GLN A 173 0.07 13.13 -7.01
N ALA A 174 -1.03 12.62 -7.57
CA ALA A 174 -1.81 11.55 -6.96
C ALA A 174 -1.04 10.22 -6.93
N GLU A 175 -0.25 9.91 -7.96
CA GLU A 175 0.66 8.75 -7.95
C GLU A 175 1.77 8.91 -6.91
N GLU A 176 2.37 10.08 -6.78
CA GLU A 176 3.34 10.35 -5.71
C GLU A 176 2.71 10.20 -4.31
N PHE A 177 1.41 10.52 -4.21
CA PHE A 177 0.63 10.39 -2.98
C PHE A 177 0.49 8.94 -2.49
N ILE A 178 0.76 7.94 -3.34
CA ILE A 178 0.84 6.52 -2.94
C ILE A 178 1.81 6.35 -1.77
N ASN A 179 2.92 7.10 -1.73
CA ASN A 179 3.90 7.01 -0.64
C ASN A 179 3.32 7.47 0.70
N HIS A 180 2.34 8.38 0.70
CA HIS A 180 1.61 8.77 1.90
C HIS A 180 0.60 7.71 2.32
N ILE A 181 -0.12 7.13 1.35
CA ILE A 181 -1.07 6.04 1.62
C ILE A 181 -0.37 4.80 2.19
N LYS A 182 0.87 4.50 1.78
CA LYS A 182 1.66 3.39 2.36
C LYS A 182 1.85 3.53 3.87
N ASN A 183 1.86 4.74 4.41
CA ASN A 183 2.02 4.97 5.85
C ASN A 183 0.70 4.86 6.63
N MET A 184 -0.43 4.75 5.92
CA MET A 184 -1.74 4.56 6.52
C MET A 184 -1.84 3.18 7.15
N ARG A 185 -2.60 3.06 8.25
CA ARG A 185 -2.85 1.77 8.91
C ARG A 185 -3.65 0.85 7.99
N VAL A 186 -3.28 -0.42 7.93
CA VAL A 186 -3.96 -1.39 7.05
C VAL A 186 -5.44 -1.55 7.42
N THR A 187 -5.76 -1.48 8.71
CA THR A 187 -7.14 -1.58 9.24
C THR A 187 -8.03 -0.42 8.82
N GLU A 188 -7.45 0.75 8.52
CA GLU A 188 -8.18 1.92 8.04
C GLU A 188 -8.27 1.92 6.52
N ALA A 189 -7.20 1.51 5.83
CA ALA A 189 -7.10 1.56 4.38
C ALA A 189 -7.97 0.50 3.71
N LEU A 190 -7.89 -0.74 4.19
CA LEU A 190 -8.46 -1.89 3.49
C LEU A 190 -10.00 -1.89 3.42
N PRO A 191 -10.74 -1.55 4.49
CA PRO A 191 -12.21 -1.51 4.40
C PRO A 191 -12.70 -0.50 3.37
N ILE A 192 -12.02 0.65 3.25
CA ILE A 192 -12.37 1.70 2.27
C ILE A 192 -12.09 1.23 0.85
N SER A 193 -10.89 0.70 0.60
CA SER A 193 -10.55 0.23 -0.73
C SER A 193 -11.46 -0.91 -1.15
N LYS A 194 -11.69 -1.89 -0.27
CA LYS A 194 -12.62 -3.01 -0.47
C LYS A 194 -13.99 -2.50 -0.88
N HIS A 195 -14.57 -1.55 -0.14
CA HIS A 195 -15.84 -0.92 -0.48
C HIS A 195 -15.87 -0.37 -1.91
N PHE A 196 -14.80 0.29 -2.36
CA PHE A 196 -14.72 0.79 -3.73
C PHE A 196 -14.65 -0.31 -4.79
N PHE A 197 -13.94 -1.41 -4.54
CA PHE A 197 -13.95 -2.55 -5.48
C PHE A 197 -15.33 -3.23 -5.56
N TYR A 198 -16.05 -3.37 -4.44
CA TYR A 198 -17.36 -4.04 -4.39
C TYR A 198 -18.52 -3.17 -4.86
N CYS A 199 -18.47 -1.84 -4.65
CA CYS A 199 -19.55 -0.92 -5.03
C CYS A 199 -19.47 -0.43 -6.47
N TYR A 200 -18.31 -0.55 -7.13
CA TYR A 200 -18.13 -0.13 -8.52
C TYR A 200 -17.75 -1.27 -9.51
N PRO A 201 -18.38 -2.47 -9.45
CA PRO A 201 -18.06 -3.58 -10.34
C PRO A 201 -18.61 -3.37 -11.76
N SER A 202 -19.56 -2.44 -11.95
CA SER A 202 -20.14 -2.07 -13.25
C SER A 202 -19.13 -1.42 -14.21
N LEU A 203 -17.91 -1.19 -13.74
CA LEU A 203 -16.77 -0.66 -14.49
C LEU A 203 -15.93 -1.75 -15.17
N SER A 204 -16.20 -3.04 -14.96
CA SER A 204 -15.56 -4.16 -15.68
C SER A 204 -15.79 -4.12 -17.19
N LYS A 205 -16.75 -3.33 -17.67
CA LYS A 205 -16.98 -3.11 -19.10
C LYS A 205 -15.82 -2.30 -19.70
N PRO A 206 -15.11 -2.83 -20.71
CA PRO A 206 -13.93 -2.18 -21.26
C PRO A 206 -14.34 -0.85 -21.91
N LYS A 207 -13.84 0.26 -21.38
CA LYS A 207 -13.77 1.52 -22.13
C LYS A 207 -12.35 2.01 -22.07
N ILE A 208 -11.68 1.86 -23.23
CA ILE A 208 -10.43 2.47 -23.70
C ILE A 208 -9.52 2.95 -22.56
N SER A 209 -8.54 2.09 -22.25
CA SER A 209 -7.52 2.28 -21.23
C SER A 209 -6.72 3.57 -21.43
N PHE A 210 -6.80 4.50 -20.47
CA PHE A 210 -5.91 5.64 -20.37
C PHE A 210 -4.51 5.19 -19.93
N TRP A 211 -4.40 4.12 -19.14
CA TRP A 211 -3.14 3.55 -18.68
C TRP A 211 -2.31 2.92 -19.81
N ARG A 212 -2.91 2.45 -20.92
CA ARG A 212 -2.15 2.00 -22.11
C ARG A 212 -1.42 3.16 -22.78
N ARG A 213 -2.03 4.36 -22.81
CA ARG A 213 -1.33 5.57 -23.24
C ARG A 213 -0.20 5.90 -22.27
N LEU A 214 -0.44 5.76 -20.96
CA LEU A 214 0.56 6.04 -19.93
C LEU A 214 1.76 5.05 -19.97
N GLN A 215 1.54 3.74 -20.10
CA GLN A 215 2.62 2.76 -20.29
C GLN A 215 3.48 3.06 -21.52
N GLN A 216 2.87 3.55 -22.60
CA GLN A 216 3.62 4.03 -23.76
C GLN A 216 4.45 5.28 -23.42
N PHE A 217 3.90 6.25 -22.69
CA PHE A 217 4.63 7.45 -22.28
C PHE A 217 5.76 7.17 -21.28
N TRP A 218 5.59 6.23 -20.33
CA TRP A 218 6.65 5.84 -19.39
C TRP A 218 7.81 5.13 -20.08
N LYS A 219 7.52 4.25 -21.05
CA LYS A 219 8.56 3.66 -21.92
C LYS A 219 9.29 4.74 -22.72
N ASN A 220 8.57 5.76 -23.19
CA ASN A 220 9.16 6.86 -23.94
C ASN A 220 9.98 7.80 -23.04
N GLY A 221 9.55 8.07 -21.81
CA GLY A 221 10.30 8.88 -20.84
C GLY A 221 11.60 8.21 -20.38
N LEU A 222 11.57 6.90 -20.16
CA LEU A 222 12.78 6.10 -19.89
C LEU A 222 13.73 6.06 -21.10
N ALA A 223 13.19 5.98 -22.33
CA ALA A 223 14.00 6.04 -23.55
C ALA A 223 14.61 7.43 -23.81
N TYR A 224 13.90 8.50 -23.48
CA TYR A 224 14.35 9.89 -23.61
C TYR A 224 15.47 10.22 -22.62
N ASN A 225 15.38 9.71 -21.38
CA ASN A 225 16.46 9.87 -20.39
C ASN A 225 17.71 9.05 -20.74
N ARG A 226 17.57 7.89 -21.40
CA ARG A 226 18.73 7.10 -21.89
C ARG A 226 19.46 7.77 -23.05
N SER A 227 18.75 8.51 -23.91
CA SER A 227 19.34 9.19 -25.07
C SER A 227 20.01 10.52 -24.69
N LYS A 228 19.59 11.17 -23.59
CA LYS A 228 20.26 12.37 -23.05
C LYS A 228 21.65 12.10 -22.44
N ASN A 229 21.93 10.88 -22.00
CA ASN A 229 23.22 10.51 -21.40
C ASN A 229 24.26 9.98 -22.40
N LEU A 230 23.97 9.98 -23.71
CA LEU A 230 24.91 9.55 -24.75
C LEU A 230 25.60 10.71 -25.49
N ASN A 231 25.29 11.96 -25.14
CA ASN A 231 25.96 13.14 -25.71
C ASN A 231 26.92 13.75 -24.70
N ILE A 232 27.97 13.02 -24.33
CA ILE A 232 29.22 13.59 -23.87
C ILE A 232 30.33 12.99 -24.73
N SER A 233 30.49 13.55 -25.93
CA SER A 233 31.76 13.52 -26.66
C SER A 233 32.44 14.85 -26.35
N THR A 234 33.48 14.77 -25.53
CA THR A 234 34.43 15.84 -25.20
C THR A 234 35.16 16.38 -26.46
N PRO A 235 35.75 17.59 -26.38
CA PRO A 235 36.09 18.48 -27.50
C PRO A 235 37.16 17.99 -28.48
#